data_AF-W7V1M7-F1
#
_entry.id   AF-W7V1M7-F1
#
_cell.length_a   1.000
_cell.length_b   1.000
_cell.length_c   1.000
_cell.angle_alpha   90.00
_cell.angle_beta   90.00
_cell.angle_gamma   90.00
#
_symmetry.space_group_name_H-M   'P 1'
#
loop_
_entity.id
_entity.type
_entity.pdbx_description
1 polymer ?
#
loop_
_entity_poly.entity_id
_entity_poly.type
_entity_poly.pdbx_seq_one_letter_code
_entity_poly.pdbx_strand_id
1 'polypeptide(L)' 'MDKFVSYDKMSKKEKKKVDSVRRGSWNGVDPSTKVVETDKKRYRRKPKHPGRYEE' A
#
# COMPACT_ATOMS: atom_id res chain seq x y z
N MET A 1 -26.41 -6.32 -3.41
CA MET A 1 -24.98 -6.01 -3.64
C MET A 1 -24.90 -4.69 -4.37
N ASP A 2 -24.27 -3.71 -3.75
CA ASP A 2 -24.01 -2.44 -4.43
C ASP A 2 -23.05 -2.68 -5.58
N LYS A 3 -23.41 -2.19 -6.77
CA LYS A 3 -22.58 -2.32 -7.95
C LYS A 3 -21.29 -1.55 -7.70
N PHE A 4 -20.15 -2.19 -7.93
CA PHE A 4 -18.87 -1.50 -7.87
C PHE A 4 -18.84 -0.37 -8.90
N VAL A 5 -18.67 0.86 -8.43
CA VAL A 5 -18.49 2.04 -9.27
C VAL A 5 -17.02 2.41 -9.24
N SER A 6 -16.39 2.46 -10.42
CA SER A 6 -15.00 2.90 -10.53
C SER A 6 -14.86 4.37 -10.12
N TYR A 7 -13.69 4.75 -9.63
CA TYR A 7 -13.43 6.10 -9.13
C TYR A 7 -13.86 7.18 -10.13
N ASP A 8 -13.52 7.03 -11.41
CA ASP A 8 -13.83 8.00 -12.45
C ASP A 8 -15.33 8.21 -12.66
N LYS A 9 -16.13 7.17 -12.43
CA LYS A 9 -17.58 7.15 -12.60
C LYS A 9 -18.35 7.59 -11.36
N MET A 10 -17.67 7.79 -10.22
CA MET A 10 -18.31 8.28 -9.01
C MET A 10 -18.74 9.75 -9.12
N SER A 11 -19.77 10.13 -8.37
CA SER A 11 -20.17 11.52 -8.24
C SER A 11 -19.06 12.37 -7.61
N LYS A 12 -19.05 13.68 -7.89
CA LYS A 12 -18.07 14.61 -7.30
C LYS A 12 -18.09 14.58 -5.76
N LYS A 13 -19.27 14.36 -5.16
CA LYS A 13 -19.45 14.31 -3.70
C LYS A 13 -18.79 13.07 -3.09
N GLU A 14 -18.93 11.92 -3.73
CA GLU A 14 -18.32 10.66 -3.27
C GLU A 14 -16.81 10.68 -3.45
N LYS A 15 -16.32 11.17 -4.61
CA LYS A 15 -14.88 11.40 -4.83
C LYS A 15 -14.26 12.22 -3.71
N LYS A 16 -14.90 13.34 -3.35
CA LYS A 16 -14.44 14.21 -2.26
C LYS A 16 -14.33 13.49 -0.90
N LYS A 17 -15.29 12.61 -0.58
CA LYS A 17 -15.25 11.80 0.65
C LYS A 17 -14.09 10.79 0.62
N VAL A 18 -13.90 10.09 -0.49
CA VAL A 18 -12.78 9.14 -0.65
C VAL A 18 -11.44 9.88 -0.54
N ASP A 19 -11.32 11.03 -1.20
CA ASP A 19 -10.09 11.83 -1.17
C ASP A 19 -9.79 12.44 0.19
N SER A 20 -10.80 12.83 0.98
CA SER A 20 -10.56 13.34 2.33
C SER A 20 -10.01 12.25 3.24
N VAL A 21 -10.54 11.03 3.13
CA VAL A 21 -10.04 9.86 3.87
C VAL A 21 -8.62 9.52 3.44
N ARG A 22 -8.35 9.47 2.12
CA ARG A 22 -7.00 9.20 1.58
C ARG A 22 -5.97 10.23 1.98
N ARG A 23 -6.32 11.53 2.00
CA ARG A 23 -5.39 12.61 2.36
C ARG A 23 -5.14 12.74 3.86
N GLY A 24 -6.09 12.32 4.69
CA GLY A 24 -5.94 12.35 6.16
C GLY A 24 -4.93 11.35 6.70
N SER A 25 -4.41 10.45 5.86
CA SER A 25 -3.38 9.48 6.23
C SER A 25 -2.28 9.45 5.18
N TRP A 26 -1.07 9.06 5.58
CA TRP A 26 0.02 8.77 4.66
C TRP A 26 -0.09 7.36 4.03
N ASN A 27 -1.28 6.74 4.06
CA ASN A 27 -1.55 5.41 3.50
C ASN A 27 -0.58 4.31 3.97
N GLY A 28 -0.24 4.31 5.28
CA GLY A 28 0.68 3.33 5.87
C GLY A 28 2.17 3.61 5.61
N VAL A 29 2.50 4.78 5.06
CA VAL A 29 3.86 5.32 5.02
C VAL A 29 4.06 6.18 6.27
N ASP A 30 5.13 5.95 7.01
CA ASP A 30 5.55 6.90 8.04
C ASP A 30 6.19 8.13 7.35
N PRO A 31 5.66 9.35 7.52
CA PRO A 31 6.18 10.55 6.86
C PRO A 31 7.62 10.91 7.24
N SER A 32 8.08 10.48 8.42
CA SER A 32 9.44 10.76 8.90
C SER A 32 10.44 9.83 8.22
N THR A 33 10.19 8.52 8.30
CA THR A 33 11.10 7.50 7.75
C THR A 33 10.88 7.25 6.25
N LYS A 34 9.73 7.64 5.71
CA LYS A 34 9.24 7.29 4.36
C LYS A 34 9.22 5.77 4.11
N VAL A 35 9.23 4.98 5.18
CA VAL A 35 9.19 3.53 5.12
C VAL A 35 7.73 3.07 5.25
N VAL A 36 7.34 2.13 4.40
CA VAL A 36 6.07 1.43 4.54
C VAL A 36 6.29 0.25 5.48
N GLU A 37 5.51 0.14 6.55
CA GLU A 37 5.65 -0.96 7.53
C GLU A 37 5.41 -2.34 6.87
N THR A 38 4.50 -2.40 5.91
CA THR A 38 4.19 -3.62 5.15
C THR A 38 5.02 -3.73 3.88
N ASP A 39 6.34 -3.71 3.98
CA ASP A 39 7.20 -4.00 2.84
C ASP A 39 7.29 -5.53 2.59
N LYS A 40 6.13 -6.20 2.43
CA LYS A 40 6.07 -7.62 2.03
C LYS A 40 6.65 -7.84 0.63
N LYS A 41 6.73 -6.78 -0.18
CA LYS A 41 7.35 -6.75 -1.51
C LYS A 41 8.78 -6.21 -1.49
N ARG A 42 9.39 -5.99 -0.32
CA ARG A 42 10.81 -5.63 -0.23
C ARG A 42 11.57 -6.68 -1.04
N TYR A 43 12.20 -6.22 -2.12
CA TYR A 43 12.97 -7.04 -3.03
C TYR A 43 13.93 -7.94 -2.24
N ARG A 44 13.56 -9.20 -2.03
CA ARG A 44 14.44 -10.19 -1.43
C ARG A 44 15.38 -10.61 -2.53
N ARG A 45 16.57 -10.00 -2.60
CA ARG A 45 17.67 -10.57 -3.38
C ARG A 45 17.79 -12.03 -2.97
N LYS A 46 17.64 -12.97 -3.91
CA LYS A 46 18.06 -14.33 -3.64
C LYS A 46 19.54 -14.25 -3.23
N PRO A 47 19.92 -14.71 -2.03
CA PRO A 47 21.32 -14.68 -1.64
C PRO A 47 22.10 -15.49 -2.67
N LYS A 48 23.22 -14.95 -3.17
CA LYS A 48 24.08 -15.64 -4.15
C LYS A 48 24.60 -16.97 -3.61
N HIS A 49 24.72 -17.06 -2.29
CA HIS A 49 25.09 -18.26 -1.55
C HIS A 49 24.02 -18.50 -0.47
N PRO A 50 23.02 -19.36 -0.70
CA PRO A 50 22.12 -19.76 0.37
C PRO A 50 22.95 -20.50 1.44
N GLY A 51 22.84 -20.06 2.70
CA GLY A 51 23.52 -20.72 3.81
C GLY A 51 23.12 -22.19 3.85
N ARG A 52 24.13 -23.06 3.75
CA ARG A 52 23.96 -24.50 3.93
C ARG A 52 23.65 -24.70 5.42
N TYR A 53 22.44 -25.12 5.75
CA TYR A 53 22.16 -25.64 7.07
C TYR A 53 22.86 -27.01 7.12
N GLU A 54 23.91 -27.13 7.91
CA GLU A 54 24.40 -28.44 8.34
C GLU A 54 23.41 -28.96 9.39
N GLU A 55 23.02 -30.21 9.21
CA GLU A 55 22.05 -30.96 10.01
C GLU A 55 22.62 -31.34 11.38
#